data_AF-A0AAU7DGV2-F1
#
_entry.id   AF-A0AAU7DGV2-F1
#
_cell.length_a   1.000
_cell.length_b   1.000
_cell.length_c   1.000
_cell.angle_alpha   90.00
_cell.angle_beta   90.00
_cell.angle_gamma   90.00
#
_symmetry.space_group_name_H-M   'P 1'
#
loop_
_entity.id
_entity.type
_entity.pdbx_description
1 polymer ?
#
loop_
_entity_poly.entity_id
_entity_poly.type
_entity_poly.pdbx_seq_one_letter_code
_entity_poly.pdbx_strand_id
1 'polypeptide(L)'
;MPVTIEGEEYYTNSEVSDELKVSRQTLWRWREKGSIPAGLRYRTRQVLFKADEVEAIRQFANRLVPIELGSGSVRQLGLFGRGSRQQEES
;
A
#
# COMPACT_ATOMS: atom_id res chain seq x y z
N MET A 1 -4.63 -11.84 17.61
CA MET A 1 -5.09 -11.75 19.00
C MET A 1 -4.77 -10.36 19.46
N PRO A 2 -5.78 -9.53 19.73
CA PRO A 2 -5.57 -8.14 20.12
C PRO A 2 -4.79 -8.11 21.44
N VAL A 3 -3.87 -7.17 21.56
CA VAL A 3 -3.05 -7.02 22.75
C VAL A 3 -3.74 -6.03 23.66
N THR A 4 -4.19 -6.47 24.84
CA THR A 4 -4.72 -5.56 25.85
C THR A 4 -3.58 -5.06 26.72
N ILE A 5 -3.35 -3.74 26.74
CA ILE A 5 -2.33 -3.10 27.58
C ILE A 5 -3.04 -2.06 28.43
N GLU A 6 -2.93 -2.16 29.75
CA GLU A 6 -3.56 -1.23 30.70
C GLU A 6 -5.09 -1.05 30.52
N GLY A 7 -5.79 -2.06 29.98
CA GLY A 7 -7.23 -2.02 29.72
C GLY A 7 -7.62 -1.38 28.39
N GLU A 8 -6.66 -0.89 27.60
CA GLU A 8 -6.87 -0.46 26.22
C GLU A 8 -6.57 -1.60 25.24
N GLU A 9 -7.40 -1.72 24.21
CA GLU A 9 -7.19 -2.68 23.13
C GLU A 9 -6.25 -2.11 22.06
N TYR A 10 -5.24 -2.92 21.73
CA TYR A 10 -4.31 -2.63 20.67
C TYR A 10 -4.33 -3.69 19.59
N TYR A 11 -4.33 -3.22 18.35
CA TYR A 11 -4.34 -4.05 17.16
C TYR A 11 -2.96 -4.07 16.52
N THR A 12 -2.53 -5.26 16.11
CA THR A 12 -1.25 -5.43 15.43
C THR A 12 -1.36 -5.15 13.93
N ASN A 13 -0.24 -4.94 13.23
CA ASN A 13 -0.26 -4.80 11.76
C ASN A 13 -0.95 -5.98 11.05
N SER A 14 -0.81 -7.20 11.57
CA SER A 14 -1.47 -8.37 10.98
C SER A 14 -2.98 -8.24 11.04
N GLU A 15 -3.51 -7.83 12.20
CA GLU A 15 -4.95 -7.69 12.41
C GLU A 15 -5.54 -6.57 11.57
N VAL A 16 -4.87 -5.40 11.55
CA VAL A 16 -5.30 -4.28 10.71
C VAL A 16 -5.26 -4.65 9.23
N SER A 17 -4.23 -5.40 8.79
CA SER A 17 -4.17 -5.95 7.43
C SER A 17 -5.33 -6.89 7.12
N ASP A 18 -5.62 -7.83 8.02
CA ASP A 18 -6.63 -8.86 7.82
C ASP A 18 -8.05 -8.29 7.84
N GLU A 19 -8.29 -7.26 8.67
CA GLU A 19 -9.55 -6.54 8.78
C GLU A 19 -9.82 -5.69 7.54
N LEU A 20 -8.85 -4.86 7.15
CA LEU A 20 -8.99 -3.93 6.02
C LEU A 20 -8.73 -4.58 4.66
N LYS A 21 -8.34 -5.86 4.63
CA LYS A 21 -7.96 -6.61 3.43
C LYS A 21 -6.86 -5.92 2.61
N VAL A 22 -5.95 -5.23 3.29
CA VAL A 22 -4.79 -4.56 2.67
C VAL A 22 -3.49 -5.24 3.08
N SER A 23 -2.53 -5.30 2.14
CA SER A 23 -1.23 -5.89 2.43
C SER A 23 -0.47 -5.09 3.51
N ARG A 24 0.36 -5.76 4.30
CA ARG A 24 1.26 -5.10 5.27
C ARG A 24 2.18 -4.08 4.61
N GLN A 25 2.58 -4.33 3.36
CA GLN A 25 3.40 -3.40 2.56
C GLN A 25 2.64 -2.12 2.22
N THR A 26 1.34 -2.23 1.90
CA THR A 26 0.46 -1.08 1.66
C THR A 26 0.33 -0.23 2.91
N LEU A 27 0.03 -0.86 4.06
CA LEU A 27 -0.02 -0.18 5.36
C LEU A 27 1.30 0.51 5.68
N TRP A 28 2.44 -0.15 5.46
CA TRP A 28 3.75 0.45 5.67
C TRP A 28 3.98 1.67 4.79
N ARG A 29 3.64 1.61 3.49
CA ARG A 29 3.77 2.76 2.58
C ARG A 29 2.88 3.94 2.99
N TRP A 30 1.65 3.68 3.44
CA TRP A 30 0.76 4.73 3.93
C TRP A 30 1.32 5.41 5.18
N ARG A 31 1.95 4.63 6.07
CA ARG A 31 2.64 5.15 7.26
C ARG A 31 3.87 5.97 6.89
N GLU A 32 4.70 5.47 5.98
CA GLU A 32 5.89 6.19 5.49
C GLU A 32 5.52 7.53 4.87
N LYS A 33 4.40 7.58 4.12
CA LYS A 33 3.87 8.81 3.51
C LYS A 33 3.16 9.74 4.52
N GLY A 34 2.94 9.31 5.77
CA GLY A 34 2.18 10.06 6.77
C GLY A 34 0.69 10.19 6.45
N SER A 35 0.14 9.33 5.58
CA SER A 35 -1.28 9.36 5.19
C SER A 35 -2.21 8.72 6.21
N ILE A 36 -1.66 7.92 7.12
CA ILE A 36 -2.38 7.27 8.23
C ILE A 36 -1.57 7.39 9.52
N PRO A 37 -2.19 7.18 10.70
CA PRO A 37 -1.48 7.14 11.98
C PRO A 37 -0.32 6.15 11.97
N ALA A 38 0.82 6.57 12.52
CA ALA A 38 2.02 5.73 12.56
C ALA A 38 1.89 4.56 13.55
N GLY A 39 0.95 4.63 14.51
CA GLY A 39 0.83 3.67 15.60
C GLY A 39 1.96 3.78 16.63
N LEU A 40 1.81 3.02 17.70
CA LEU A 40 2.74 2.99 18.82
C LEU A 40 3.65 1.77 18.71
N ARG A 41 4.94 1.95 19.03
CA ARG A 41 5.89 0.83 19.07
C ARG A 41 5.97 0.28 20.48
N TYR A 42 5.53 -0.96 20.65
CA TYR A 42 5.78 -1.71 21.88
C TYR A 42 7.26 -2.09 21.97
N ARG A 43 7.83 -2.05 23.17
CA ARG A 43 9.28 -2.20 23.42
C ARG A 43 9.92 -3.41 22.71
N THR A 44 9.17 -4.47 22.45
CA THR A 44 9.58 -5.68 21.73
C THR A 44 9.47 -5.60 20.19
N ARG A 45 9.48 -4.39 19.61
CA ARG A 45 9.55 -4.13 18.14
C ARG A 45 8.24 -4.36 17.39
N GLN A 46 7.14 -4.67 18.07
CA GLN A 46 5.82 -4.74 17.45
C GLN A 46 5.17 -3.35 17.41
N VAL A 47 4.55 -3.03 16.27
CA VAL A 47 3.73 -1.83 16.15
C VAL A 47 2.28 -2.19 16.43
N LEU A 48 1.67 -1.37 17.27
CA LEU A 48 0.33 -1.48 17.80
C LEU A 48 -0.47 -0.23 17.40
N PHE A 49 -1.75 -0.41 17.16
CA PHE A 49 -2.68 0.66 16.81
C PHE A 49 -3.83 0.65 17.81
N LYS A 50 -4.23 1.83 18.29
CA LYS A 50 -5.47 1.95 19.08
C LYS A 50 -6.69 1.77 18.17
N ALA A 51 -7.84 1.45 18.77
CA ALA A 51 -9.11 1.37 18.04
C ALA A 51 -9.40 2.64 17.21
N ASP A 52 -9.19 3.82 17.78
CA ASP A 52 -9.39 5.11 17.09
C ASP A 52 -8.48 5.26 15.87
N GLU A 53 -7.23 4.79 15.98
CA GLU A 53 -6.28 4.83 14.86
C GLU A 53 -6.69 3.85 13.76
N VAL A 54 -7.17 2.65 14.12
CA VAL A 54 -7.67 1.67 13.15
C VAL A 54 -8.87 2.21 12.38
N GLU A 55 -9.79 2.89 13.05
CA GLU A 55 -10.93 3.52 12.39
C GLU A 55 -10.50 4.65 11.44
N ALA A 56 -9.51 5.46 11.81
CA ALA A 56 -8.93 6.45 10.90
C ALA A 56 -8.28 5.80 9.66
N ILE A 57 -7.56 4.69 9.84
CA ILE A 57 -6.98 3.91 8.74
C ILE A 57 -8.10 3.35 7.85
N ARG A 58 -9.20 2.87 8.43
CA ARG A 58 -10.37 2.35 7.71
C ARG A 58 -11.01 3.41 6.83
N GLN A 59 -11.22 4.61 7.37
CA GLN A 59 -11.77 5.74 6.62
C GLN A 59 -10.84 6.13 5.46
N PHE A 60 -9.53 6.11 5.68
CA PHE A 60 -8.55 6.35 4.64
C PHE A 60 -8.59 5.27 3.55
N ALA A 61 -8.62 3.99 3.94
CA ALA A 61 -8.64 2.86 3.01
C ALA A 61 -9.90 2.82 2.13
N ASN A 62 -11.05 3.20 2.70
CA ASN A 62 -12.34 3.26 1.98
C ASN A 62 -12.50 4.54 1.15
N ARG A 63 -11.51 5.46 1.18
CA ARG A 63 -11.55 6.67 0.37
C ARG A 63 -11.30 6.33 -1.09
N LEU A 64 -12.38 6.33 -1.87
CA LEU A 64 -12.31 6.19 -3.33
C LEU A 64 -11.64 7.43 -3.91
N VAL A 65 -10.53 7.22 -4.61
CA VAL A 65 -9.84 8.27 -5.38
C VAL A 65 -10.15 8.03 -6.86
N PRO A 66 -10.40 9.07 -7.65
CA PRO A 66 -10.53 8.93 -9.10
C PRO A 66 -9.34 8.18 -9.68
N ILE A 67 -9.62 7.25 -10.60
CA ILE A 67 -8.55 6.64 -11.38
C ILE A 67 -8.05 7.73 -12.33
N GLU A 68 -6.87 8.27 -12.04
CA GLU A 68 -6.10 9.09 -12.97
C GLU A 68 -5.64 8.17 -14.11
N LEU A 69 -6.55 7.85 -15.04
CA LEU A 69 -6.22 7.31 -16.35
C LEU A 69 -5.48 8.43 -17.07
N GLY A 70 -4.16 8.47 -16.88
CA GLY A 70 -3.31 9.57 -17.34
C GLY A 70 -3.66 9.98 -18.77
N SER A 71 -4.22 11.18 -18.92
CA SER A 71 -4.22 11.89 -20.20
C SER A 71 -2.78 12.33 -20.44
N GLY A 72 -1.98 11.45 -21.05
CA GLY A 72 -0.55 11.68 -21.20
C GLY A 72 0.16 10.48 -21.82
N SER A 73 0.02 10.34 -23.14
CA SER A 73 0.80 9.45 -24.01
C SER A 73 0.94 8.02 -23.51
N VAL A 74 0.07 7.14 -24.00
CA VAL A 74 0.45 5.74 -24.23
C VAL A 74 1.81 5.79 -24.94
N ARG A 75 2.91 5.55 -24.22
CA ARG A 75 4.19 5.19 -24.84
C ARG A 75 3.92 3.83 -25.46
N GLN A 76 3.38 3.87 -26.68
CA GLN A 76 3.23 2.75 -27.57
C GLN A 76 4.60 2.07 -27.57
N LEU A 77 4.69 0.92 -26.91
CA LEU A 77 5.89 0.08 -26.96
C LEU A 77 6.21 -0.07 -28.45
N GLY A 78 7.37 0.41 -28.86
CA GLY A 78 7.89 0.27 -30.22
C GLY A 78 8.12 -1.20 -30.51
N LEU A 79 7.04 -1.93 -30.79
CA LEU A 79 6.99 -3.34 -31.19
C LEU A 79 7.28 -3.52 -32.69
N PHE A 80 7.59 -2.44 -33.40
CA PHE A 80 7.96 -2.47 -34.82
C PHE A 80 9.28 -1.74 -35.01
N GLY A 81 10.38 -2.50 -34.98
CA GLY A 81 11.72 -1.94 -35.10
C GLY A 81 12.82 -2.97 -35.35
N ARG A 82 12.74 -3.70 -36.46
CA ARG A 82 13.85 -4.02 -37.41
C ARG A 82 13.53 -5.26 -38.26
N GLY A 83 12.84 -5.02 -39.37
CA GLY A 83 13.06 -5.78 -40.58
C GLY A 83 14.17 -5.10 -41.38
N SER A 84 15.35 -5.73 -41.45
CA SER A 84 16.35 -5.45 -42.48
C SER A 84 17.28 -6.66 -42.56
N ARG A 85 16.80 -7.70 -43.25
CA ARG A 85 17.63 -8.78 -43.77
C ARG A 85 17.95 -8.39 -45.21
N GLN A 86 19.04 -7.64 -45.39
CA GLN A 86 19.62 -7.42 -46.72
C GLN A 86 20.20 -8.77 -47.18
N GLN A 87 19.52 -9.39 -48.14
CA GLN A 87 20.16 -10.25 -49.11
C GLN A 87 20.82 -9.32 -50.12
N GLU A 88 22.13 -9.36 -50.24
CA GLU A 88 22.83 -9.01 -51.48
C GLU A 88 23.86 -10.10 -51.72
N GLU A 89 23.49 -10.96 -52.68
CA GLU A 89 24.37 -11.88 -53.40
C GLU A 89 25.48 -11.11 -54.11
N SER A 90 26.70 -11.64 -54.05
CA SER A 90 27.72 -11.50 -55.10
C SER A 90 28.67 -12.69 -55.01
#